data_AF-A0A5E4LUL3-F1
#
_entry.id   AF-A0A5E4LUL3-F1
#
_cell.length_a   1.000
_cell.length_b   1.000
_cell.length_c   1.000
_cell.angle_alpha   90.00
_cell.angle_beta   90.00
_cell.angle_gamma   90.00
#
_symmetry.space_group_name_H-M   'P 1'
#
loop_
_entity.id
_entity.type
_entity.pdbx_description
1 polymer ?
#
loop_
_entity_poly.entity_id
_entity_poly.type
_entity_poly.pdbx_seq_one_letter_code
_entity_poly.pdbx_strand_id
1 'polypeptide(L)'
;MDDIITNSSEERQGHIDELDVRPNDSKVLDVLSENNSNYTFRGIMRKLGMHQESLSRSLQRLHELDLIEKSQLGYRLSEKGAFLAKDDPRLKISYTPLLQTYVPSNVHASDIISSMAGRWFKNLRWIGMVESQTDHVLQWLSEFGSFDLNLRVAPNYITIESSATDEKDKADAMISAYRIIQEVSKLYGSQYGSFSTNPNNKLN
;
A
#
# COMPACT_ATOMS: atom_id res chain seq x y z
N MET A 1 -19.71 -10.12 -29.63
CA MET A 1 -19.53 -9.32 -28.39
C MET A 1 -18.05 -9.02 -28.17
N ASP A 2 -17.25 -9.03 -29.26
CA ASP A 2 -15.80 -8.86 -29.22
C ASP A 2 -15.35 -7.49 -29.76
N ASP A 3 -16.22 -6.78 -30.50
CA ASP A 3 -15.86 -5.51 -31.16
C ASP A 3 -15.71 -4.28 -30.24
N ILE A 4 -16.26 -4.33 -29.02
CA ILE A 4 -16.21 -3.20 -28.06
C ILE A 4 -14.85 -3.16 -27.33
N ILE A 5 -14.24 -4.32 -27.08
CA ILE A 5 -12.97 -4.41 -26.33
C ILE A 5 -11.81 -3.96 -27.21
N THR A 6 -11.79 -4.38 -28.48
CA THR A 6 -10.71 -4.09 -29.45
C THR A 6 -10.53 -2.58 -29.68
N ASN A 7 -11.65 -1.86 -29.82
CA ASN A 7 -11.63 -0.41 -30.06
C ASN A 7 -11.05 0.38 -28.86
N SER A 8 -11.33 -0.06 -27.63
CA SER A 8 -10.81 0.60 -26.41
C SER A 8 -9.30 0.43 -26.21
N SER A 9 -8.75 -0.73 -26.59
CA SER A 9 -7.31 -1.01 -26.49
C SER A 9 -6.49 -0.28 -27.57
N GLU A 10 -7.03 -0.15 -28.77
CA GLU A 10 -6.39 0.59 -29.88
C GLU A 10 -6.43 2.11 -29.62
N GLU A 11 -7.54 2.65 -29.12
CA GLU A 11 -7.66 4.06 -28.71
C GLU A 11 -6.70 4.42 -27.56
N ARG A 12 -6.50 3.52 -26.60
CA ARG A 12 -5.52 3.68 -25.51
C ARG A 12 -4.09 3.67 -26.03
N GLN A 13 -3.74 2.74 -26.91
CA GLN A 13 -2.38 2.65 -27.46
C GLN A 13 -2.07 3.88 -28.33
N GLY A 14 -3.03 4.38 -29.12
CA GLY A 14 -2.90 5.64 -29.86
C GLY A 14 -2.62 6.85 -28.97
N HIS A 15 -3.35 6.99 -27.85
CA HIS A 15 -3.08 8.07 -26.87
C HIS A 15 -1.72 7.94 -26.19
N ILE A 16 -1.27 6.73 -25.87
CA ILE A 16 0.06 6.49 -25.26
C ILE A 16 1.17 6.91 -26.21
N ASP A 17 1.03 6.59 -27.50
CA ASP A 17 2.02 6.91 -28.52
C ASP A 17 2.07 8.42 -28.81
N GLU A 18 0.93 9.13 -28.74
CA GLU A 18 0.87 10.60 -28.82
C GLU A 18 1.54 11.32 -27.64
N LEU A 19 1.51 10.71 -26.44
CA LEU A 19 2.02 11.31 -25.20
C LEU A 19 3.54 11.09 -24.99
N ASP A 20 4.25 10.45 -25.94
CA ASP A 20 5.68 10.08 -25.83
C ASP A 20 6.00 9.38 -24.49
N VAL A 21 5.12 8.46 -24.03
CA VAL A 21 5.34 7.74 -22.76
C VAL A 21 6.58 6.84 -22.90
N ARG A 22 7.57 7.04 -22.01
CA ARG A 22 8.87 6.36 -22.03
C ARG A 22 8.79 5.08 -21.20
N PRO A 23 9.74 4.14 -21.36
CA PRO A 23 9.73 2.90 -20.61
C PRO A 23 9.70 3.05 -19.08
N ASN A 24 10.37 4.07 -18.52
CA ASN A 24 10.33 4.31 -17.07
C ASN A 24 8.99 4.90 -16.62
N ASP A 25 8.35 5.70 -17.46
CA ASP A 25 7.04 6.27 -17.18
C ASP A 25 5.99 5.17 -17.14
N SER A 26 6.03 4.24 -18.10
CA SER A 26 5.17 3.05 -18.09
C SER A 26 5.33 2.25 -16.80
N LYS A 27 6.57 1.99 -16.36
CA LYS A 27 6.83 1.29 -15.08
C LYS A 27 6.22 2.02 -13.88
N VAL A 28 6.28 3.36 -13.86
CA VAL A 28 5.67 4.16 -12.79
C VAL A 28 4.15 4.07 -12.84
N LEU A 29 3.54 4.18 -14.03
CA LEU A 29 2.10 4.03 -14.21
C LEU A 29 1.63 2.63 -13.79
N ASP A 30 2.38 1.59 -14.12
CA ASP A 30 2.09 0.21 -13.77
C ASP A 30 2.13 0.00 -12.24
N VAL A 31 3.07 0.61 -11.53
CA VAL A 31 3.09 0.55 -10.05
C VAL A 31 1.93 1.30 -9.43
N LEU A 32 1.54 2.45 -10.00
CA LEU A 32 0.44 3.26 -9.49
C LEU A 32 -0.95 2.74 -9.92
N SER A 33 -1.01 1.74 -10.80
CA SER A 33 -2.28 1.16 -11.28
C SER A 33 -2.99 0.31 -10.23
N GLU A 34 -2.33 -0.01 -9.11
CA GLU A 34 -3.03 -0.50 -7.92
C GLU A 34 -4.10 0.52 -7.49
N ASN A 35 -5.37 0.11 -7.51
CA ASN A 35 -6.54 0.99 -7.40
C ASN A 35 -6.45 1.97 -6.21
N ASN A 36 -6.49 3.27 -6.50
CA ASN A 36 -6.43 4.35 -5.50
C ASN A 36 -5.22 4.24 -4.55
N SER A 37 -4.10 3.76 -5.09
CA SER A 37 -2.81 3.75 -4.41
C SER A 37 -2.24 5.17 -4.23
N ASN A 38 -1.59 5.38 -3.10
CA ASN A 38 -0.78 6.55 -2.81
C ASN A 38 0.60 6.07 -2.35
N TYR A 39 1.61 6.25 -3.21
CA TYR A 39 2.98 5.84 -2.91
C TYR A 39 3.93 7.01 -2.74
N THR A 40 4.78 6.94 -1.72
CA THR A 40 5.84 7.93 -1.54
C THR A 40 6.88 7.83 -2.65
N PHE A 41 7.61 8.91 -2.93
CA PHE A 41 8.76 8.87 -3.87
C PHE A 41 9.71 7.72 -3.56
N ARG A 42 10.04 7.57 -2.27
CA ARG A 42 10.90 6.51 -1.74
C ARG A 42 10.28 5.12 -1.87
N GLY A 43 8.96 5.02 -1.85
CA GLY A 43 8.21 3.78 -2.06
C GLY A 43 8.27 3.32 -3.51
N ILE A 44 7.94 4.22 -4.45
CA ILE A 44 8.00 3.95 -5.90
C ILE A 44 9.42 3.59 -6.31
N MET A 45 10.42 4.32 -5.81
CA MET A 45 11.84 4.03 -6.08
C MET A 45 12.23 2.61 -5.70
N ARG A 46 11.76 2.15 -4.54
CA ARG A 46 12.06 0.81 -4.02
C ARG A 46 11.35 -0.28 -4.81
N LYS A 47 10.04 -0.14 -5.04
CA LYS A 47 9.27 -1.10 -5.84
C LYS A 47 9.85 -1.27 -7.24
N LEU A 48 10.37 -0.20 -7.84
CA LEU A 48 10.92 -0.23 -9.21
C LEU A 48 12.43 -0.43 -9.30
N GLY A 49 13.17 -0.38 -8.18
CA GLY A 49 14.63 -0.42 -8.18
C GLY A 49 15.29 0.71 -9.01
N MET A 50 14.61 1.86 -9.18
CA MET A 50 15.09 2.93 -10.06
C MET A 50 16.02 3.91 -9.34
N HIS A 51 16.95 4.50 -10.10
CA HIS A 51 17.77 5.62 -9.61
C HIS A 51 16.91 6.88 -9.36
N GLN A 52 17.27 7.68 -8.36
CA GLN A 52 16.49 8.85 -7.92
C GLN A 52 16.25 9.87 -9.04
N GLU A 53 17.25 10.16 -9.87
CA GLU A 53 17.13 11.14 -10.95
C GLU A 53 16.23 10.62 -12.09
N SER A 54 16.25 9.32 -12.34
CA SER A 54 15.39 8.69 -13.33
C SER A 54 13.93 8.72 -12.88
N LEU A 55 13.68 8.39 -11.61
CA LEU A 55 12.33 8.47 -11.04
C LEU A 55 11.83 9.92 -11.01
N SER A 56 12.66 10.88 -10.58
CA SER A 56 12.28 12.29 -10.52
C SER A 56 11.87 12.82 -11.90
N ARG A 57 12.65 12.52 -12.95
CA ARG A 57 12.32 12.92 -14.32
C ARG A 57 11.02 12.27 -14.82
N SER A 58 10.81 10.99 -14.51
CA SER A 58 9.59 10.27 -14.93
C SER A 58 8.36 10.83 -14.23
N LEU A 59 8.41 11.05 -12.91
CA LEU A 59 7.30 11.64 -12.14
C LEU A 59 6.99 13.07 -12.57
N GLN A 60 8.01 13.91 -12.78
CA GLN A 60 7.85 15.27 -13.28
C GLN A 60 7.05 15.26 -14.59
N ARG A 61 7.49 14.43 -15.55
CA ARG A 61 6.87 14.36 -16.86
C ARG A 61 5.46 13.81 -16.82
N LEU A 62 5.23 12.71 -16.10
CA LEU A 62 3.90 12.14 -15.91
C LEU A 62 2.93 13.14 -15.27
N HIS A 63 3.42 13.97 -14.34
CA HIS A 63 2.62 15.04 -13.74
C HIS A 63 2.33 16.16 -14.74
N GLU A 64 3.30 16.57 -15.56
CA GLU A 64 3.10 17.56 -16.64
C GLU A 64 2.12 17.08 -17.73
N LEU A 65 1.97 15.76 -17.90
CA LEU A 65 1.02 15.14 -18.82
C LEU A 65 -0.36 14.89 -18.19
N ASP A 66 -0.57 15.32 -16.93
CA ASP A 66 -1.77 15.08 -16.12
C ASP A 66 -2.11 13.59 -15.97
N LEU A 67 -1.10 12.71 -15.95
CA LEU A 67 -1.28 11.27 -15.78
C LEU A 67 -1.15 10.83 -14.31
N ILE A 68 -0.46 11.64 -13.50
CA ILE A 68 -0.34 11.42 -12.07
C ILE A 68 -0.59 12.72 -11.32
N GLU A 69 -0.95 12.59 -10.05
CA GLU A 69 -1.12 13.70 -9.13
C GLU A 69 -0.22 13.51 -7.91
N LYS A 70 0.18 14.63 -7.31
CA LYS A 70 0.90 14.65 -6.04
C LYS A 70 -0.06 15.01 -4.91
N SER A 71 -0.21 14.11 -3.94
CA SER A 71 -0.96 14.31 -2.70
C SER A 71 -0.03 14.48 -1.51
N GLN A 72 -0.58 14.75 -0.32
CA GLN A 72 0.19 14.74 0.93
C GLN A 72 0.73 13.34 1.27
N LEU A 73 0.08 12.29 0.75
CA LEU A 73 0.45 10.88 0.99
C LEU A 73 1.46 10.34 -0.02
N GLY A 74 1.67 11.04 -1.14
CA GLY A 74 2.64 10.66 -2.17
C GLY A 74 2.16 10.98 -3.58
N TYR A 75 2.32 10.02 -4.49
CA TYR A 75 1.87 10.10 -5.87
C TYR A 75 0.79 9.05 -6.10
N ARG A 76 -0.17 9.39 -6.96
CA ARG A 76 -1.28 8.53 -7.38
C ARG A 76 -1.60 8.77 -8.85
N LEU A 77 -2.29 7.85 -9.51
CA LEU A 77 -2.84 8.11 -10.84
C LEU A 77 -3.91 9.20 -10.77
N SER A 78 -3.94 10.06 -11.80
CA SER A 78 -5.12 10.88 -12.10
C SER A 78 -6.20 10.02 -12.75
N GLU A 79 -7.40 10.55 -12.95
CA GLU A 79 -8.45 9.85 -13.72
C GLU A 79 -7.97 9.50 -15.14
N LYS A 80 -7.26 10.41 -15.80
CA LYS A 80 -6.65 10.21 -17.12
C LYS A 80 -5.57 9.12 -17.07
N GLY A 81 -4.72 9.14 -16.06
CA GLY A 81 -3.69 8.12 -15.86
C GLY A 81 -4.28 6.73 -15.61
N ALA A 82 -5.32 6.64 -14.80
CA ALA A 82 -6.03 5.39 -14.51
C ALA A 82 -6.68 4.78 -15.76
N PHE A 83 -7.20 5.61 -16.66
CA PHE A 83 -7.74 5.15 -17.94
C PHE A 83 -6.66 4.55 -18.86
N LEU A 84 -5.45 5.12 -18.85
CA LEU A 84 -4.34 4.73 -19.72
C LEU A 84 -3.45 3.63 -19.12
N ALA A 85 -3.39 3.51 -17.80
CA ALA A 85 -2.61 2.49 -17.13
C ALA A 85 -3.14 1.09 -17.48
N LYS A 86 -2.22 0.14 -17.70
CA LYS A 86 -2.56 -1.26 -17.91
C LYS A 86 -2.73 -1.91 -16.53
N ASP A 87 -3.87 -2.56 -16.28
CA ASP A 87 -3.93 -3.60 -15.24
C ASP A 87 -3.16 -4.79 -15.81
N ASP A 88 -1.83 -4.85 -15.57
CA ASP A 88 -1.02 -6.00 -15.96
C ASP A 88 -1.21 -7.11 -14.92
N PRO A 89 -1.94 -8.20 -15.24
CA PRO A 89 -2.19 -9.26 -14.28
C PRO A 89 -0.90 -9.97 -13.85
N ARG A 90 0.18 -9.86 -14.64
CA ARG A 90 1.50 -10.44 -14.31
C ARG A 90 2.20 -9.72 -13.17
N LEU A 91 1.80 -8.48 -12.88
CA LEU A 91 2.28 -7.72 -11.74
C LEU A 91 1.46 -7.98 -10.47
N LYS A 92 0.38 -8.79 -10.54
CA LYS A 92 -0.38 -9.19 -9.34
C LYS A 92 0.46 -10.12 -8.48
N ILE A 93 1.07 -9.52 -7.47
CA ILE A 93 1.79 -10.22 -6.42
C ILE A 93 0.78 -11.07 -5.63
N SER A 94 1.09 -12.36 -5.47
CA SER A 94 0.31 -13.24 -4.60
C SER A 94 0.68 -12.98 -3.15
N TYR A 95 -0.32 -12.74 -2.31
CA TYR A 95 -0.15 -12.52 -0.88
C TYR A 95 -0.72 -13.68 -0.10
N THR A 96 0.05 -14.18 0.88
CA THR A 96 -0.39 -15.20 1.83
C THR A 96 -0.73 -14.54 3.16
N PRO A 97 -1.93 -14.75 3.73
CA PRO A 97 -2.26 -14.28 5.06
C PRO A 97 -1.37 -14.93 6.12
N LEU A 98 -0.78 -14.10 6.99
CA LEU A 98 0.08 -14.54 8.09
C LEU A 98 -0.67 -14.50 9.43
N LEU A 99 -1.40 -13.41 9.69
CA LEU A 99 -2.14 -13.17 10.93
C LEU A 99 -3.47 -12.49 10.61
N GLN A 100 -4.51 -12.85 11.35
CA GLN A 100 -5.80 -12.17 11.33
C GLN A 100 -6.31 -12.04 12.76
N THR A 101 -6.82 -10.87 13.11
CA THR A 101 -7.41 -10.62 14.43
C THR A 101 -8.54 -9.62 14.36
N TYR A 102 -9.44 -9.67 15.34
CA TYR A 102 -10.53 -8.72 15.48
C TYR A 102 -10.02 -7.36 15.96
N VAL A 103 -10.66 -6.31 15.45
CA VAL A 103 -10.49 -4.94 15.95
C VAL A 103 -11.61 -4.67 16.95
N PRO A 104 -11.30 -4.22 18.18
CA PRO A 104 -12.31 -3.79 19.14
C PRO A 104 -13.21 -2.69 18.55
N SER A 105 -14.50 -2.71 18.86
CA SER A 105 -15.49 -1.79 18.28
C SER A 105 -15.25 -0.30 18.61
N ASN A 106 -14.43 -0.02 19.61
CA ASN A 106 -14.03 1.34 20.01
C ASN A 106 -12.76 1.85 19.30
N VAL A 107 -12.16 1.06 18.40
CA VAL A 107 -10.97 1.44 17.63
C VAL A 107 -11.38 1.61 16.17
N HIS A 108 -11.20 2.81 15.64
CA HIS A 108 -11.56 3.08 14.24
C HIS A 108 -10.40 2.78 13.30
N ALA A 109 -10.71 2.42 12.05
CA ALA A 109 -9.70 2.20 11.02
C ALA A 109 -8.76 3.41 10.86
N SER A 110 -9.29 4.64 10.97
CA SER A 110 -8.52 5.88 10.94
C SER A 110 -7.45 5.98 12.04
N ASP A 111 -7.72 5.43 13.23
CA ASP A 111 -6.78 5.43 14.35
C ASP A 111 -5.60 4.49 14.05
N ILE A 112 -5.90 3.33 13.47
CA ILE A 112 -4.89 2.37 13.00
C ILE A 112 -4.06 3.01 11.88
N ILE A 113 -4.71 3.57 10.85
CA ILE A 113 -4.02 4.19 9.71
C ILE A 113 -3.11 5.34 10.16
N SER A 114 -3.63 6.27 10.96
CA SER A 114 -2.88 7.44 11.44
C SER A 114 -1.69 7.06 12.32
N SER A 115 -1.82 6.01 13.14
CA SER A 115 -0.71 5.54 13.98
C SER A 115 0.37 4.78 13.20
N MET A 116 0.04 4.18 12.06
CA MET A 116 0.91 3.25 11.32
C MET A 116 1.51 3.86 10.05
N ALA A 117 0.80 4.77 9.38
CA ALA A 117 1.25 5.38 8.15
C ALA A 117 2.59 6.10 8.32
N GLY A 118 3.48 5.90 7.35
CA GLY A 118 4.83 6.49 7.36
C GLY A 118 5.84 5.80 8.28
N ARG A 119 5.42 4.86 9.14
CA ARG A 119 6.34 4.19 10.07
C ARG A 119 7.24 3.17 9.40
N TRP A 120 8.44 3.01 9.92
CA TRP A 120 9.35 1.92 9.58
C TRP A 120 9.39 0.90 10.72
N PHE A 121 9.55 -0.40 10.40
CA PHE A 121 9.62 -1.46 11.40
C PHE A 121 10.85 -2.33 11.21
N LYS A 122 11.94 -2.04 11.95
CA LYS A 122 13.26 -2.68 11.76
C LYS A 122 13.69 -2.73 10.30
N ASN A 123 13.54 -3.86 9.61
CA ASN A 123 13.89 -4.09 8.21
C ASN A 123 12.74 -3.78 7.24
N LEU A 124 11.56 -3.37 7.71
CA LEU A 124 10.47 -2.92 6.84
C LEU A 124 10.54 -1.42 6.61
N ARG A 125 10.38 -1.02 5.34
CA ARG A 125 10.39 0.37 4.88
C ARG A 125 9.00 0.73 4.37
N TRP A 126 8.48 1.86 4.82
CA TRP A 126 7.19 2.38 4.37
C TRP A 126 7.20 2.63 2.85
N ILE A 127 6.16 2.14 2.17
CA ILE A 127 5.97 2.35 0.73
C ILE A 127 4.83 3.34 0.49
N GLY A 128 3.68 3.06 1.08
CA GLY A 128 2.48 3.87 0.98
C GLY A 128 1.25 3.06 1.36
N MET A 129 0.11 3.45 0.81
CA MET A 129 -1.17 2.82 1.10
C MET A 129 -2.06 2.74 -0.13
N VAL A 130 -2.98 1.79 -0.10
CA VAL A 130 -4.03 1.60 -1.09
C VAL A 130 -5.36 1.72 -0.35
N GLU A 131 -6.29 2.48 -0.89
CA GLU A 131 -7.59 2.71 -0.26
C GLU A 131 -8.72 2.21 -1.16
N SER A 132 -9.54 1.30 -0.65
CA SER A 132 -10.80 0.91 -1.28
C SER A 132 -11.99 1.55 -0.56
N GLN A 133 -13.20 1.25 -1.04
CA GLN A 133 -14.43 1.71 -0.38
C GLN A 133 -14.60 1.14 1.04
N THR A 134 -14.03 -0.03 1.32
CA THR A 134 -14.31 -0.80 2.55
C THR A 134 -13.07 -1.16 3.34
N ASP A 135 -11.88 -1.08 2.75
CA ASP A 135 -10.63 -1.40 3.42
C ASP A 135 -9.48 -0.46 3.03
N HIS A 136 -8.50 -0.41 3.92
CA HIS A 136 -7.25 0.30 3.70
C HIS A 136 -6.11 -0.70 3.81
N VAL A 137 -5.19 -0.67 2.84
CA VAL A 137 -4.01 -1.52 2.85
C VAL A 137 -2.80 -0.63 3.04
N LEU A 138 -2.12 -0.79 4.17
CA LEU A 138 -0.83 -0.16 4.43
C LEU A 138 0.27 -1.11 3.97
N GLN A 139 1.25 -0.61 3.22
CA GLN A 139 2.26 -1.43 2.59
C GLN A 139 3.68 -1.07 3.03
N TRP A 140 4.45 -2.12 3.34
CA TRP A 140 5.88 -2.05 3.58
C TRP A 140 6.62 -3.01 2.66
N LEU A 141 7.86 -2.65 2.34
CA LEU A 141 8.80 -3.52 1.66
C LEU A 141 9.93 -3.88 2.61
N SER A 142 10.43 -5.12 2.53
CA SER A 142 11.67 -5.49 3.20
C SER A 142 12.84 -4.61 2.71
N GLU A 143 13.85 -4.42 3.55
CA GLU A 143 14.97 -3.50 3.31
C GLU A 143 15.69 -3.79 2.00
N PHE A 144 15.74 -5.06 1.61
CA PHE A 144 16.38 -5.54 0.39
C PHE A 144 15.39 -5.81 -0.75
N GLY A 145 14.11 -5.49 -0.58
CA GLY A 145 13.10 -5.66 -1.62
C GLY A 145 12.68 -7.09 -1.90
N SER A 146 12.94 -8.01 -0.96
CA SER A 146 12.72 -9.45 -1.15
C SER A 146 11.28 -9.90 -0.88
N PHE A 147 10.55 -9.16 -0.05
CA PHE A 147 9.12 -9.38 0.17
C PHE A 147 8.39 -8.09 0.55
N ASP A 148 7.10 -8.07 0.25
CA ASP A 148 6.13 -7.05 0.64
C ASP A 148 5.37 -7.56 1.86
N LEU A 149 4.97 -6.64 2.74
CA LEU A 149 4.09 -6.92 3.85
C LEU A 149 2.97 -5.89 3.88
N ASN A 150 1.74 -6.39 3.90
CA ASN A 150 0.52 -5.60 3.85
C ASN A 150 -0.24 -5.74 5.16
N LEU A 151 -0.66 -4.61 5.74
CA LEU A 151 -1.69 -4.56 6.79
C LEU A 151 -2.99 -4.11 6.13
N ARG A 152 -3.93 -5.04 5.95
CA ARG A 152 -5.29 -4.74 5.54
C ARG A 152 -6.13 -4.42 6.76
N VAL A 153 -6.76 -3.26 6.76
CA VAL A 153 -7.67 -2.76 7.80
C VAL A 153 -9.08 -2.77 7.23
N ALA A 154 -9.89 -3.72 7.69
CA ALA A 154 -11.31 -3.82 7.40
C ALA A 154 -12.11 -3.43 8.66
N PRO A 155 -13.45 -3.23 8.58
CA PRO A 155 -14.23 -2.68 9.70
C PRO A 155 -14.12 -3.46 11.02
N ASN A 156 -14.02 -4.79 10.96
CA ASN A 156 -14.05 -5.65 12.15
C ASN A 156 -12.77 -6.46 12.38
N TYR A 157 -11.85 -6.45 11.41
CA TYR A 157 -10.64 -7.25 11.48
C TYR A 157 -9.49 -6.55 10.77
N ILE A 158 -8.29 -6.85 11.23
CA ILE A 158 -7.07 -6.62 10.47
C ILE A 158 -6.51 -7.95 10.00
N THR A 159 -5.95 -7.94 8.80
CA THR A 159 -5.20 -9.06 8.25
C THR A 159 -3.81 -8.57 7.87
N ILE A 160 -2.79 -9.31 8.26
CA ILE A 160 -1.42 -9.10 7.80
C ILE A 160 -1.08 -10.17 6.77
N GLU A 161 -0.65 -9.76 5.59
CA GLU A 161 -0.37 -10.62 4.44
C GLU A 161 1.05 -10.34 3.94
N SER A 162 1.70 -11.36 3.36
CA SER A 162 3.07 -11.23 2.83
C SER A 162 3.22 -11.89 1.47
N SER A 163 4.10 -11.34 0.64
CA SER A 163 4.50 -11.93 -0.64
C SER A 163 5.73 -12.85 -0.54
N ALA A 164 6.27 -13.07 0.66
CA ALA A 164 7.45 -13.90 0.89
C ALA A 164 7.27 -15.33 0.37
N THR A 165 8.26 -15.84 -0.37
CA THR A 165 8.20 -17.16 -1.03
C THR A 165 9.18 -18.18 -0.45
N ASP A 166 10.39 -17.79 -0.07
CA ASP A 166 11.37 -18.66 0.58
C ASP A 166 11.21 -18.70 2.12
N GLU A 167 11.77 -19.73 2.74
CA GLU A 167 11.59 -20.00 4.18
C GLU A 167 12.20 -18.92 5.09
N LYS A 168 13.32 -18.32 4.68
CA LYS A 168 13.94 -17.25 5.47
C LYS A 168 13.04 -16.02 5.45
N ASP A 169 12.57 -15.63 4.27
CA ASP A 169 11.73 -14.46 4.11
C ASP A 169 10.34 -14.65 4.72
N LYS A 170 9.78 -15.87 4.69
CA LYS A 170 8.55 -16.20 5.44
C LYS A 170 8.73 -16.03 6.95
N ALA A 171 9.87 -16.49 7.50
CA ALA A 171 10.17 -16.31 8.92
C ALA A 171 10.32 -14.82 9.28
N ASP A 172 11.06 -14.06 8.47
CA ASP A 172 11.25 -12.62 8.64
C ASP A 172 9.92 -11.84 8.51
N ALA A 173 9.06 -12.23 7.58
CA ALA A 173 7.72 -11.66 7.39
C ALA A 173 6.83 -11.95 8.60
N MET A 174 6.84 -13.18 9.15
CA MET A 174 6.09 -13.54 10.35
C MET A 174 6.55 -12.74 11.58
N ILE A 175 7.87 -12.62 11.79
CA ILE A 175 8.43 -11.79 12.86
C ILE A 175 7.98 -10.33 12.73
N SER A 176 7.94 -9.83 11.49
CA SER A 176 7.49 -8.47 11.17
C SER A 176 5.99 -8.29 11.43
N ALA A 177 5.17 -9.28 11.07
CA ALA A 177 3.74 -9.28 11.30
C ALA A 177 3.40 -9.17 12.80
N TYR A 178 4.07 -9.94 13.66
CA TYR A 178 3.86 -9.84 15.11
C TYR A 178 4.18 -8.46 15.68
N ARG A 179 5.16 -7.74 15.13
CA ARG A 179 5.48 -6.37 15.57
C ARG A 179 4.44 -5.37 15.17
N ILE A 180 3.92 -5.51 13.95
CA ILE A 180 2.81 -4.68 13.48
C ILE A 180 1.60 -4.91 14.38
N ILE A 181 1.25 -6.16 14.69
CA ILE A 181 0.18 -6.47 15.67
C ILE A 181 0.49 -5.86 17.04
N GLN A 182 1.72 -5.96 17.53
CA GLN A 182 2.10 -5.37 18.81
C GLN A 182 1.86 -3.85 18.83
N GLU A 183 2.22 -3.13 17.76
CA GLU A 183 1.97 -1.69 17.68
C GLU A 183 0.49 -1.36 17.57
N VAL A 184 -0.28 -2.08 16.74
CA VAL A 184 -1.73 -1.90 16.64
C VAL A 184 -2.41 -2.17 17.99
N SER A 185 -1.97 -3.19 18.72
CA SER A 185 -2.54 -3.56 20.03
C SER A 185 -2.33 -2.49 21.10
N LYS A 186 -1.34 -1.59 20.94
CA LYS A 186 -1.18 -0.45 21.86
C LYS A 186 -2.34 0.53 21.80
N LEU A 187 -2.99 0.65 20.64
CA LEU A 187 -4.20 1.46 20.47
C LEU A 187 -5.38 0.86 21.24
N TYR A 188 -5.39 -0.46 21.42
CA TYR A 188 -6.44 -1.13 22.16
C TYR A 188 -6.28 -0.77 23.65
N GLY A 189 -5.06 -0.90 24.19
CA GLY A 189 -4.76 -0.65 25.59
C GLY A 189 -4.85 0.82 26.03
N SER A 190 -4.51 1.78 25.17
CA SER A 190 -4.58 3.22 25.51
C SER A 190 -6.01 3.70 25.78
N GLN A 191 -7.02 2.99 25.29
CA GLN A 191 -8.43 3.29 25.56
C GLN A 191 -9.04 2.51 26.73
N TYR A 192 -8.39 1.43 27.20
CA TYR A 192 -8.79 0.71 28.43
C TYR A 192 -8.03 1.16 29.68
N GLY A 193 -7.06 2.08 29.56
CA GLY A 193 -6.40 2.75 30.69
C GLY A 193 -7.33 3.55 31.61
N SER A 194 -8.61 3.67 31.27
CA SER A 194 -9.68 4.23 32.11
C SER A 194 -10.40 3.19 32.98
N PHE A 195 -10.08 1.89 32.89
CA PHE A 195 -10.70 0.82 33.71
C PHE A 195 -9.84 0.29 34.87
N SER A 196 -8.73 0.95 35.22
CA SER A 196 -8.00 0.70 36.48
C SER A 196 -7.39 2.02 36.95
N THR A 197 -7.92 2.66 38.00
CA THR A 197 -7.82 2.20 39.38
C THR A 197 -8.96 2.79 40.23
N ASN A 198 -9.88 1.96 40.73
CA ASN A 198 -10.63 2.31 41.93
C ASN A 198 -10.22 1.34 43.05
N PRO A 199 -9.30 1.73 43.95
CA PRO A 199 -8.76 0.85 44.98
C PRO A 199 -9.77 0.46 46.09
N ASN A 200 -11.05 0.82 45.98
CA ASN A 200 -12.04 0.66 47.05
C ASN A 200 -13.04 -0.49 46.89
N ASN A 201 -12.88 -1.40 45.92
CA ASN A 201 -13.75 -2.59 45.87
C ASN A 201 -13.15 -3.74 46.68
N LYS A 202 -13.14 -3.60 48.01
CA LYS A 202 -13.05 -4.76 48.91
C LYS A 202 -14.44 -5.38 48.98
N LEU A 203 -14.54 -6.61 48.49
CA LEU A 203 -15.69 -7.49 48.66
C LEU A 203 -16.03 -7.60 50.15
N ASN A 204 -17.26 -7.21 50.50
CA ASN A 204 -17.95 -7.69 51.69
C ASN A 204 -18.71 -8.98 51.33
#